data_AF-A0AA38IWW0-F1
#
_entry.id   AF-A0AA38IWW0-F1
#
_cell.length_a   1.000
_cell.length_b   1.000
_cell.length_c   1.000
_cell.angle_alpha   90.00
_cell.angle_beta   90.00
_cell.angle_gamma   90.00
#
_symmetry.space_group_name_H-M   'P 1'
#
loop_
_entity.id
_entity.type
_entity.pdbx_description
1 polymer ?
#
loop_
_entity_poly.entity_id
_entity_poly.type
_entity_poly.pdbx_seq_one_letter_code
_entity_poly.pdbx_strand_id
1 'polypeptide(L)'
;MSRKYFIICLVGVFWTVLQTSFHLVFVVFSYYLAICEKRATDENTIFFYLTYLYNSGCSKPELIKDNGNASISAGYLFKFVNKFYFESETSTTLEEVVEALLKNLDVFPTSAQFSSRTTVFLLCFIILDGAWLVSAVSLLMGTCFGIKESLSLCFYLPWLILTICVSIFDATATVFFTFDIFATTTFSDWLKFVGITQDPPQLSHFSTLPLSITAAPSLTLGSVSARFIVIWITNWICVFFVARATVFAYRESYKNETLNQPRALTESPSRRARVDDPDTSAARIRNWQIFYGSVDAASIRSGKSVESEKHRGSNSKEDVEGQNEVGSPTTNNFYYAYPDVAKNVVEIGACLEELRGQLPWSYTQPQEKKEAGEKRIELDTRTKRHFRVKSDSSGSGMEL
;
A
#
# COMPACT_ATOMS: atom_id res chain seq x y z
N MET A 1 -13.75 -0.64 -8.11
CA MET A 1 -13.69 -0.30 -6.66
C MET A 1 -14.89 0.57 -6.29
N SER A 2 -15.57 0.28 -5.17
CA SER A 2 -16.65 1.15 -4.68
C SER A 2 -16.12 2.52 -4.24
N ARG A 3 -16.89 3.59 -4.50
CA ARG A 3 -16.58 4.97 -4.09
C ARG A 3 -16.22 5.07 -2.60
N LYS A 4 -16.82 4.24 -1.74
CA LYS A 4 -16.52 4.20 -0.31
C LYS A 4 -15.08 3.78 -0.02
N TYR A 5 -14.59 2.73 -0.67
CA TYR A 5 -13.22 2.24 -0.46
C TYR A 5 -12.18 3.17 -1.07
N PHE A 6 -12.50 3.82 -2.19
CA PHE A 6 -11.65 4.86 -2.78
C PHE A 6 -11.40 6.00 -1.78
N ILE A 7 -12.47 6.53 -1.15
CA ILE A 7 -12.35 7.61 -0.15
C ILE A 7 -11.53 7.14 1.06
N ILE A 8 -11.76 5.93 1.56
CA ILE A 8 -11.01 5.36 2.69
C ILE A 8 -9.50 5.30 2.38
N CYS A 9 -9.13 4.77 1.22
CA CYS A 9 -7.72 4.68 0.82
C CYS A 9 -7.09 6.08 0.67
N LEU A 10 -7.82 7.04 0.08
CA LEU A 10 -7.34 8.42 -0.07
C LEU A 10 -7.13 9.10 1.29
N VAL A 11 -8.05 8.94 2.23
CA VAL A 11 -7.89 9.44 3.61
C VAL A 11 -6.70 8.78 4.29
N GLY A 12 -6.54 7.46 4.15
CA GLY A 12 -5.40 6.73 4.72
C GLY A 12 -4.04 7.19 4.16
N VAL A 13 -3.95 7.43 2.86
CA VAL A 13 -2.75 8.00 2.22
C VAL A 13 -2.47 9.40 2.74
N PHE A 14 -3.46 10.29 2.70
CA PHE A 14 -3.29 11.67 3.14
C PHE A 14 -2.86 11.74 4.61
N TRP A 15 -3.49 10.94 5.47
CA TRP A 15 -3.14 10.81 6.87
C TRP A 15 -1.71 10.31 7.07
N THR A 16 -1.29 9.29 6.32
CA THR A 16 0.09 8.77 6.36
C THR A 16 1.07 9.86 5.95
N VAL A 17 0.86 10.53 4.83
CA VAL A 17 1.77 11.59 4.35
C VAL A 17 1.90 12.71 5.38
N LEU A 18 0.78 13.17 5.95
CA LEU A 18 0.77 14.27 6.91
C LEU A 18 1.54 13.93 8.19
N GLN A 19 1.21 12.80 8.82
CA GLN A 19 1.84 12.40 10.09
C GLN A 19 3.33 12.06 9.90
N THR A 20 3.67 11.35 8.83
CA THR A 20 5.04 10.89 8.57
C THR A 20 5.93 12.08 8.25
N SER A 21 5.40 13.08 7.52
CA SER A 21 6.16 14.31 7.26
C SER A 21 6.50 15.06 8.55
N PHE A 22 5.54 15.19 9.47
CA PHE A 22 5.78 15.83 10.77
C PHE A 22 6.83 15.07 11.59
N HIS A 23 6.68 13.75 11.68
CA HIS A 23 7.60 12.88 12.43
C HIS A 23 9.01 12.91 11.82
N LEU A 24 9.14 12.79 10.49
CA LEU A 24 10.40 12.76 9.77
C LEU A 24 11.16 14.09 9.91
N VAL A 25 10.48 15.24 9.95
CA VAL A 25 11.12 16.54 10.20
C VAL A 25 11.85 16.53 11.55
N PHE A 26 11.20 16.04 12.61
CA PHE A 26 11.82 15.93 13.92
C PHE A 26 12.98 14.93 13.92
N VAL A 27 12.75 13.71 13.43
CA VAL A 27 13.76 12.63 13.44
C VAL A 27 14.99 13.01 12.64
N VAL A 28 14.83 13.59 11.45
CA VAL A 28 15.94 14.04 10.60
C VAL A 28 16.71 15.18 11.28
N PHE A 29 16.02 16.14 11.90
CA PHE A 29 16.68 17.18 12.67
C PHE A 29 17.50 16.62 13.84
N SER A 30 16.93 15.71 14.63
CA SER A 30 17.64 15.03 15.72
C SER A 30 18.81 14.18 15.20
N TYR A 31 18.67 13.54 14.05
CA TYR A 31 19.75 12.77 13.43
C TYR A 31 20.91 13.68 13.00
N TYR A 32 20.63 14.84 12.39
CA TYR A 32 21.65 15.84 12.04
C TYR A 32 22.38 16.40 13.26
N LEU A 33 21.70 16.52 14.42
CA LEU A 33 22.36 16.84 15.68
C LEU A 33 23.27 15.69 16.14
N ALA A 34 22.83 14.44 16.00
CA ALA A 34 23.58 13.25 16.40
C ALA A 34 24.90 13.07 15.61
N ILE A 35 24.89 13.41 14.32
CA ILE A 35 26.08 13.32 13.45
C ILE A 35 26.91 14.61 13.41
N CYS A 36 26.69 15.54 14.35
CA CYS A 36 27.40 16.81 14.49
C CYS A 36 27.27 17.78 13.30
N GLU A 37 26.35 17.56 12.35
CA GLU A 37 26.20 18.43 11.17
C GLU A 37 25.47 19.73 11.53
N LYS A 38 24.56 19.66 12.52
CA LYS A 38 23.87 20.83 13.07
C LYS A 38 24.28 21.04 14.52
N ARG A 39 24.46 22.31 14.91
CA ARG A 39 24.75 22.70 16.30
C ARG A 39 23.45 22.91 17.08
N ALA A 40 23.44 22.46 18.33
CA ALA A 40 22.38 22.79 19.28
C ALA A 40 22.61 24.21 19.81
N THR A 41 21.62 25.10 19.63
CA THR A 41 21.74 26.54 19.95
C THR A 41 20.74 27.03 21.01
N ASP A 42 19.61 26.35 21.13
CA ASP A 42 18.53 26.63 22.07
C ASP A 42 18.68 25.77 23.32
N GLU A 43 18.33 26.31 24.50
CA GLU A 43 18.45 25.63 25.79
C GLU A 43 17.80 24.24 25.83
N ASN A 44 16.59 24.08 25.27
CA ASN A 44 15.91 22.78 25.21
C ASN A 44 16.63 21.82 24.27
N THR A 45 17.11 22.33 23.13
CA THR A 45 17.87 21.53 22.15
C THR A 45 19.21 21.09 22.72
N ILE A 46 19.89 21.98 23.45
CA ILE A 46 21.17 21.67 24.10
C ILE A 46 20.94 20.65 25.19
N PHE A 47 19.93 20.82 26.05
CA PHE A 47 19.62 19.86 27.11
C PHE A 47 19.25 18.49 26.55
N PHE A 48 18.44 18.45 25.48
CA PHE A 48 18.12 17.23 24.73
C PHE A 48 19.37 16.59 24.12
N TYR A 49 20.22 17.39 23.48
CA TYR A 49 21.47 16.95 22.88
C TYR A 49 22.41 16.36 23.94
N LEU A 50 22.60 17.04 25.07
CA LEU A 50 23.41 16.56 26.19
C LEU A 50 22.89 15.23 26.75
N THR A 51 21.56 15.05 26.77
CA THR A 51 20.94 13.83 27.32
C THR A 51 21.10 12.62 26.40
N TYR A 52 20.83 12.79 25.10
CA TYR A 52 20.68 11.65 24.19
C TYR A 52 21.63 11.63 23.01
N LEU A 53 22.27 12.73 22.65
CA LEU A 53 23.01 12.84 21.39
C LEU A 53 24.47 13.27 21.59
N TYR A 54 24.89 13.53 22.83
CA TYR A 54 26.20 14.08 23.13
C TYR A 54 27.33 13.18 22.65
N ASN A 55 28.24 13.79 21.91
CA ASN A 55 29.51 13.22 21.50
C ASN A 55 30.60 14.31 21.57
N SER A 56 31.68 14.01 22.28
CA SER A 56 32.85 14.89 22.45
C SER A 56 33.57 15.21 21.13
N GLY A 57 33.37 14.39 20.09
CA GLY A 57 33.88 14.67 18.74
C GLY A 57 33.12 15.78 18.00
N CYS A 58 31.94 16.19 18.47
CA CYS A 58 31.17 17.27 17.86
C CYS A 58 31.69 18.66 18.27
N SER A 59 31.30 19.68 17.49
CA SER A 59 31.47 21.08 17.92
C SER A 59 30.75 21.31 19.25
N LYS A 60 31.39 22.08 20.16
CA LYS A 60 30.78 22.42 21.45
C LYS A 60 29.45 23.16 21.23
N PRO A 61 28.36 22.78 21.91
CA PRO A 61 27.12 23.53 21.88
C PRO A 61 27.32 24.94 22.44
N GLU A 62 26.62 25.92 21.88
CA GLU A 62 26.73 27.33 22.24
C GLU A 62 25.32 27.89 22.41
N LEU A 63 25.06 28.49 23.58
CA LEU A 63 23.78 29.11 23.87
C LEU A 63 23.72 30.48 23.17
N ILE A 64 22.88 30.58 22.12
CA ILE A 64 22.68 31.84 21.40
C ILE A 64 21.51 32.57 22.06
N LYS A 65 21.79 33.64 22.81
CA LYS A 65 20.74 34.52 23.33
C LYS A 65 20.08 35.24 22.15
N ASP A 66 18.84 34.90 21.88
CA ASP A 66 18.10 35.43 20.75
C ASP A 66 17.80 36.92 21.00
N ASN A 67 18.54 37.83 20.35
CA ASN A 67 18.37 39.28 20.50
C ASN A 67 17.09 39.82 19.81
N GLY A 68 16.04 39.01 19.70
CA GLY A 68 14.73 39.34 19.14
C GLY A 68 14.65 39.37 17.60
N ASN A 69 15.78 39.23 16.90
CA ASN A 69 15.84 39.45 15.44
C ASN A 69 16.31 38.23 14.62
N ALA A 70 16.62 37.07 15.22
CA ALA A 70 17.27 35.98 14.50
C ALA A 70 16.34 34.81 14.14
N SER A 71 16.33 34.51 12.83
CA SER A 71 15.94 33.25 12.18
C SER A 71 14.47 32.80 12.24
N ILE A 72 13.68 33.39 11.33
CA ILE A 72 12.36 32.91 10.89
C ILE A 72 12.42 31.50 10.25
N SER A 73 13.62 31.00 9.89
CA SER A 73 13.78 29.81 9.04
C SER A 73 13.83 28.45 9.77
N ALA A 74 14.09 28.44 11.08
CA ALA A 74 14.10 27.22 11.91
C ALA A 74 12.97 27.24 12.96
N GLY A 75 11.84 27.89 12.72
CA GLY A 75 10.79 27.40 11.82
C GLY A 75 9.61 27.04 12.71
N TYR A 76 8.43 27.61 12.47
CA TYR A 76 7.25 27.58 13.36
C TYR A 76 6.94 26.23 14.02
N LEU A 77 7.27 25.13 13.35
CA LEU A 77 7.07 23.77 13.83
C LEU A 77 7.94 23.44 15.06
N PHE A 78 9.19 23.90 15.09
CA PHE A 78 10.05 23.75 16.28
C PHE A 78 9.57 24.64 17.42
N LYS A 79 9.11 25.87 17.13
CA LYS A 79 8.45 26.72 18.13
C LYS A 79 7.16 26.09 18.65
N PHE A 80 6.40 25.41 17.81
CA PHE A 80 5.18 24.71 18.19
C PHE A 80 5.49 23.51 19.10
N VAL A 81 6.49 22.70 18.75
CA VAL A 81 6.96 21.59 19.60
C VAL A 81 7.49 22.15 20.92
N ASN A 82 8.43 23.10 20.90
CA ASN A 82 8.95 23.69 22.13
C ASN A 82 7.83 24.31 22.99
N LYS A 83 6.87 25.00 22.38
CA LYS A 83 5.72 25.55 23.09
C LYS A 83 4.86 24.43 23.71
N PHE A 84 4.54 23.39 22.96
CA PHE A 84 3.67 22.33 23.47
C PHE A 84 4.31 21.51 24.60
N TYR A 85 5.64 21.33 24.58
CA TYR A 85 6.36 20.53 25.56
C TYR A 85 6.94 21.33 26.74
N PHE A 86 7.28 22.60 26.54
CA PHE A 86 8.06 23.40 27.49
C PHE A 86 7.39 24.72 27.90
N GLU A 87 6.08 24.90 27.67
CA GLU A 87 5.29 26.03 28.22
C GLU A 87 5.04 25.84 29.73
N SER A 88 6.14 25.78 30.49
CA SER A 88 6.18 25.85 31.94
C SER A 88 6.86 27.17 32.33
N GLU A 89 6.38 27.85 33.37
CA GLU A 89 6.89 29.12 33.93
C GLU A 89 8.35 29.09 34.43
N THR A 90 9.16 28.12 34.01
CA THR A 90 10.49 27.79 34.53
C THR A 90 11.63 28.06 33.53
N SER A 91 11.42 28.85 32.47
CA SER A 91 12.47 29.11 31.47
C SER A 91 13.77 29.66 32.07
N THR A 92 13.68 30.48 33.12
CA THR A 92 14.86 31.02 33.81
C THR A 92 15.72 29.95 34.49
N THR A 93 15.12 28.86 34.96
CA THR A 93 15.89 27.81 35.65
C THR A 93 16.60 26.89 34.65
N LEU A 94 16.04 26.65 33.47
CA LEU A 94 16.69 25.82 32.45
C LEU A 94 17.89 26.53 31.82
N GLU A 95 17.79 27.83 31.53
CA GLU A 95 18.90 28.61 30.98
C GLU A 95 20.14 28.55 31.92
N GLU A 96 19.93 28.78 33.22
CA GLU A 96 20.97 28.72 34.25
C GLU A 96 21.61 27.31 34.34
N VAL A 97 20.79 26.26 34.27
CA VAL A 97 21.27 24.87 34.26
C VAL A 97 22.10 24.58 33.03
N VAL A 98 21.61 24.94 31.84
CA VAL A 98 22.34 24.72 30.59
C VAL A 98 23.65 25.50 30.60
N GLU A 99 23.67 26.76 31.03
CA GLU A 99 24.89 27.55 31.12
C GLU A 99 25.90 26.91 32.09
N ALA A 100 25.46 26.42 33.24
CA ALA A 100 26.30 25.71 34.19
C ALA A 100 26.83 24.38 33.62
N LEU A 101 26.02 23.62 32.89
CA LEU A 101 26.45 22.39 32.21
C LEU A 101 27.48 22.66 31.12
N LEU A 102 27.29 23.72 30.31
CA LEU A 102 28.23 24.11 29.26
C LEU A 102 29.58 24.56 29.82
N LYS A 103 29.60 25.23 30.99
CA LYS A 103 30.84 25.61 31.69
C LYS A 103 31.62 24.40 32.20
N ASN A 104 30.94 23.30 32.51
CA ASN A 104 31.52 22.07 33.05
C ASN A 104 31.46 20.90 32.05
N LEU A 105 31.54 21.20 30.75
CA LEU A 105 31.43 20.19 29.68
C LEU A 105 32.58 19.18 29.69
N ASP A 106 33.71 19.53 30.31
CA ASP A 106 34.88 18.66 30.52
C ASP A 106 34.60 17.48 31.46
N VAL A 107 33.55 17.57 32.28
CA VAL A 107 33.10 16.49 33.18
C VAL A 107 32.31 15.42 32.44
N PHE A 108 31.78 15.73 31.25
CA PHE A 108 30.98 14.77 30.48
C PHE A 108 31.85 13.63 29.90
N PRO A 109 31.32 12.40 29.83
CA PRO A 109 32.01 11.29 29.18
C PRO A 109 32.18 11.55 27.68
N THR A 110 33.10 10.86 27.00
CA THR A 110 33.35 11.05 25.55
C THR A 110 32.12 10.91 24.67
N SER A 111 31.14 10.12 25.09
CA SER A 111 29.81 10.02 24.51
C SER A 111 28.79 9.72 25.60
N ALA A 112 27.58 10.29 25.51
CA ALA A 112 26.50 9.92 26.41
C ALA A 112 26.19 8.42 26.29
N GLN A 113 25.93 7.76 27.42
CA GLN A 113 25.75 6.31 27.50
C GLN A 113 24.69 5.78 26.53
N PHE A 114 23.63 6.56 26.29
CA PHE A 114 22.50 6.18 25.44
C PHE A 114 22.57 6.74 24.01
N SER A 115 23.64 7.46 23.66
CA SER A 115 23.76 8.14 22.37
C SER A 115 23.77 7.20 21.16
N SER A 116 24.52 6.10 21.26
CA SER A 116 24.54 5.09 20.19
C SER A 116 23.17 4.46 19.96
N ARG A 117 22.44 4.11 21.04
CA ARG A 117 21.10 3.54 20.97
C ARG A 117 20.13 4.50 20.28
N THR A 118 20.07 5.76 20.73
CA THR A 118 19.15 6.76 20.15
C THR A 118 19.47 7.02 18.69
N THR A 119 20.75 7.11 18.32
CA THR A 119 21.16 7.30 16.92
C THR A 119 20.69 6.16 16.01
N VAL A 120 20.76 4.91 16.48
CA VAL A 120 20.23 3.75 15.75
C VAL A 120 18.71 3.83 15.60
N PHE A 121 17.97 4.19 16.64
CA PHE A 121 16.52 4.40 16.55
C PHE A 121 16.16 5.48 15.53
N LEU A 122 16.85 6.63 15.57
CA LEU A 122 16.63 7.74 14.63
C LEU A 122 16.88 7.29 13.17
N LEU A 123 17.96 6.56 12.91
CA LEU A 123 18.24 6.04 11.57
C LEU A 123 17.17 5.05 11.10
N CYS A 124 16.74 4.13 11.97
CA CYS A 124 15.65 3.20 11.67
C CYS A 124 14.34 3.93 11.37
N PHE A 125 14.00 4.97 12.13
CA PHE A 125 12.84 5.81 11.85
C PHE A 125 12.91 6.47 10.47
N ILE A 126 14.06 7.04 10.08
CA ILE A 126 14.23 7.65 8.74
C ILE A 126 13.96 6.64 7.63
N ILE A 127 14.53 5.43 7.75
CA ILE A 127 14.38 4.38 6.74
C ILE A 127 12.94 3.87 6.67
N LEU A 128 12.34 3.56 7.82
CA LEU A 128 10.99 3.03 7.91
C LEU A 128 9.95 4.06 7.46
N ASP A 129 10.09 5.33 7.86
CA ASP A 129 9.21 6.42 7.46
C ASP A 129 9.31 6.70 5.96
N GLY A 130 10.53 6.73 5.42
CA GLY A 130 10.75 6.87 3.98
C GLY A 130 10.10 5.74 3.19
N ALA A 131 10.31 4.49 3.60
CA ALA A 131 9.67 3.33 2.97
C ALA A 131 8.14 3.39 3.09
N TRP A 132 7.62 3.79 4.26
CA TRP A 132 6.20 3.92 4.49
C TRP A 132 5.56 5.01 3.62
N LEU A 133 6.23 6.15 3.43
CA LEU A 133 5.81 7.22 2.52
C LEU A 133 5.76 6.73 1.06
N VAL A 134 6.78 6.01 0.59
CA VAL A 134 6.80 5.41 -0.76
C VAL A 134 5.65 4.42 -0.95
N SER A 135 5.38 3.60 0.07
CA SER A 135 4.25 2.65 0.03
C SER A 135 2.89 3.35 0.02
N ALA A 136 2.76 4.52 0.67
CA ALA A 136 1.55 5.33 0.62
C ALA A 136 1.31 5.91 -0.78
N VAL A 137 2.37 6.32 -1.48
CA VAL A 137 2.28 6.72 -2.89
C VAL A 137 1.88 5.53 -3.77
N SER A 138 2.41 4.33 -3.51
CA SER A 138 2.00 3.12 -4.22
C SER A 138 0.53 2.78 -3.99
N LEU A 139 0.06 2.88 -2.75
CA LEU A 139 -1.36 2.73 -2.40
C LEU A 139 -2.24 3.75 -3.16
N LEU A 140 -1.80 5.01 -3.25
CA LEU A 140 -2.49 6.05 -4.00
C LEU A 140 -2.57 5.71 -5.50
N MET A 141 -1.45 5.30 -6.09
CA MET A 141 -1.38 4.92 -7.51
C MET A 141 -2.31 3.74 -7.82
N GLY A 142 -2.29 2.69 -6.98
CA GLY A 142 -3.21 1.56 -7.11
C GLY A 142 -4.69 1.96 -6.97
N THR A 143 -4.98 2.98 -6.16
CA THR A 143 -6.32 3.52 -5.96
C THR A 143 -6.77 4.39 -7.14
N CYS A 144 -5.90 5.26 -7.67
CA CYS A 144 -6.21 6.20 -8.75
C CYS A 144 -6.35 5.51 -10.12
N PHE A 145 -5.49 4.55 -10.44
CA PHE A 145 -5.56 3.85 -11.72
C PHE A 145 -6.62 2.73 -11.75
N GLY A 146 -7.25 2.45 -10.61
CA GLY A 146 -8.25 1.39 -10.52
C GLY A 146 -7.71 0.03 -10.97
N ILE A 147 -6.44 -0.25 -10.64
CA ILE A 147 -5.73 -1.46 -11.05
C ILE A 147 -6.56 -2.67 -10.60
N LYS A 148 -7.00 -3.47 -11.58
CA LYS A 148 -7.80 -4.67 -11.36
C LYS A 148 -6.89 -5.85 -11.05
N GLU A 149 -7.49 -6.93 -10.55
CA GLU A 149 -6.86 -8.25 -10.44
C GLU A 149 -5.73 -8.34 -9.40
N SER A 150 -4.94 -9.41 -9.48
CA SER A 150 -3.85 -9.74 -8.56
C SER A 150 -2.81 -8.62 -8.43
N LEU A 151 -2.62 -7.81 -9.47
CA LEU A 151 -1.72 -6.65 -9.45
C LEU A 151 -2.11 -5.63 -8.39
N SER A 152 -3.40 -5.53 -8.03
CA SER A 152 -3.83 -4.61 -6.98
C SER A 152 -3.09 -4.93 -5.67
N LEU A 153 -2.93 -6.21 -5.31
CA LEU A 153 -2.25 -6.62 -4.09
C LEU A 153 -0.83 -6.06 -3.99
N CYS A 154 -0.10 -5.95 -5.09
CA CYS A 154 1.25 -5.37 -5.12
C CYS A 154 1.30 -3.89 -4.72
N PHE A 155 0.19 -3.16 -4.84
CA PHE A 155 0.09 -1.75 -4.44
C PHE A 155 -0.46 -1.57 -3.02
N TYR A 156 -1.44 -2.38 -2.59
CA TYR A 156 -2.05 -2.23 -1.26
C TYR A 156 -1.24 -2.92 -0.15
N LEU A 157 -0.67 -4.09 -0.42
CA LEU A 157 -0.05 -4.94 0.60
C LEU A 157 1.22 -4.34 1.21
N PRO A 158 2.15 -3.70 0.45
CA PRO A 158 3.33 -3.09 1.04
C PRO A 158 3.00 -2.05 2.11
N TRP A 159 1.98 -1.21 1.86
CA TRP A 159 1.55 -0.20 2.83
C TRP A 159 1.00 -0.85 4.11
N LEU A 160 0.20 -1.92 4.00
CA LEU A 160 -0.33 -2.63 5.17
C LEU A 160 0.79 -3.26 6.01
N ILE A 161 1.73 -3.96 5.37
CA ILE A 161 2.86 -4.60 6.06
C ILE A 161 3.72 -3.54 6.74
N LEU A 162 4.09 -2.48 6.02
CA LEU A 162 4.92 -1.41 6.56
C LEU A 162 4.23 -0.69 7.71
N THR A 163 2.91 -0.43 7.64
CA THR A 163 2.18 0.19 8.75
C THR A 163 2.26 -0.65 10.02
N ILE A 164 2.09 -1.98 9.91
CA ILE A 164 2.22 -2.89 11.06
C ILE A 164 3.65 -2.88 11.62
N CYS A 165 4.66 -3.00 10.75
CA CYS A 165 6.06 -2.98 11.16
C CYS A 165 6.42 -1.68 11.88
N VAL A 166 6.03 -0.54 11.31
CA VAL A 166 6.22 0.79 11.89
C VAL A 166 5.50 0.90 13.24
N SER A 167 4.24 0.47 13.35
CA SER A 167 3.50 0.54 14.62
C SER A 167 4.11 -0.31 15.75
N ILE A 168 4.71 -1.46 15.43
CA ILE A 168 5.43 -2.29 16.39
C ILE A 168 6.75 -1.62 16.81
N PHE A 169 7.47 -1.03 15.84
CA PHE A 169 8.70 -0.30 16.09
C PHE A 169 8.45 0.93 16.98
N ASP A 170 7.41 1.73 16.67
CA ASP A 170 6.94 2.86 17.47
C ASP A 170 6.67 2.44 18.93
N ALA A 171 5.94 1.34 19.13
CA ALA A 171 5.64 0.82 20.46
C ALA A 171 6.91 0.39 21.22
N THR A 172 7.85 -0.26 20.52
CA THR A 172 9.12 -0.69 21.10
C THR A 172 9.95 0.51 21.54
N ALA A 173 10.15 1.49 20.66
CA ALA A 173 10.87 2.72 20.95
C ALA A 173 10.22 3.51 22.10
N THR A 174 8.89 3.61 22.10
CA THR A 174 8.12 4.26 23.18
C THR A 174 8.41 3.62 24.53
N VAL A 175 8.42 2.29 24.62
CA VAL A 175 8.71 1.57 25.87
C VAL A 175 10.13 1.88 26.36
N PHE A 176 11.13 1.86 25.48
CA PHE A 176 12.51 2.20 25.83
C PHE A 176 12.63 3.63 26.38
N PHE A 177 12.10 4.63 25.67
CA PHE A 177 12.18 6.03 26.11
C PHE A 177 11.29 6.33 27.32
N THR A 178 10.21 5.58 27.51
CA THR A 178 9.40 5.66 28.74
C THR A 178 10.17 5.10 29.93
N PHE A 179 10.93 4.02 29.75
CA PHE A 179 11.79 3.52 30.82
C PHE A 179 12.87 4.51 31.23
N ASP A 180 13.39 5.29 30.28
CA ASP A 180 14.37 6.34 30.57
C ASP A 180 13.80 7.45 31.48
N ILE A 181 12.47 7.70 31.49
CA ILE A 181 11.83 8.65 32.41
C ILE A 181 12.09 8.26 33.87
N PHE A 182 12.03 6.96 34.19
CA PHE A 182 12.29 6.47 35.54
C PHE A 182 13.77 6.59 35.94
N ALA A 183 14.68 6.67 34.97
CA ALA A 183 16.10 6.89 35.18
C ALA A 183 16.48 8.38 35.29
N THR A 184 15.56 9.30 35.00
CA THR A 184 15.80 10.75 35.00
C THR A 184 14.86 11.50 35.95
N THR A 185 14.46 10.87 37.06
CA THR A 185 13.46 11.43 37.99
C THR A 185 14.00 12.59 38.83
N THR A 186 15.28 12.58 39.14
CA THR A 186 16.00 13.67 39.80
C THR A 186 17.17 14.15 38.95
N PHE A 187 17.72 15.33 39.25
CA PHE A 187 18.87 15.84 38.51
C PHE A 187 20.13 14.99 38.73
N SER A 188 20.35 14.45 39.93
CA SER A 188 21.47 13.51 40.18
C SER A 188 21.28 12.21 39.39
N ASP A 189 20.06 11.70 39.29
CA ASP A 189 19.79 10.50 38.47
C ASP A 189 19.99 10.80 36.99
N TRP A 190 19.60 11.99 36.51
CA TRP A 190 19.90 12.44 35.16
C TRP A 190 21.41 12.56 34.88
N LEU A 191 22.20 13.12 35.80
CA LEU A 191 23.66 13.17 35.66
C LEU A 191 24.26 11.76 35.51
N LYS A 192 23.82 10.81 36.35
CA LYS A 192 24.22 9.40 36.25
C LYS A 192 23.77 8.78 34.93
N PHE A 193 22.57 9.10 34.46
CA PHE A 193 22.02 8.63 33.19
C PHE A 193 22.86 9.07 31.99
N VAL A 194 23.36 10.31 32.00
CA VAL A 194 24.26 10.81 30.93
C VAL A 194 25.67 10.21 31.04
N GLY A 195 26.04 9.71 32.22
CA GLY A 195 27.30 9.03 32.49
C GLY A 195 28.28 9.84 33.35
N ILE A 196 27.80 10.89 34.03
CA ILE A 196 28.59 11.66 35.01
C ILE A 196 28.55 10.89 36.33
N THR A 197 29.68 10.29 36.72
CA THR A 197 29.76 9.40 37.89
C THR A 197 29.99 10.12 39.21
N GLN A 198 30.49 11.36 39.19
CA GLN A 198 30.76 12.16 40.38
C GLN A 198 29.92 13.43 40.32
N ASP A 199 29.13 13.70 41.36
CA ASP A 199 28.32 14.92 41.44
C ASP A 199 29.28 16.12 41.56
N PRO A 200 29.43 16.97 40.53
CA PRO A 200 30.34 18.10 40.60
C PRO A 200 29.74 19.11 41.60
N PRO A 201 30.54 19.63 42.55
CA PRO A 201 30.02 20.49 43.62
C PRO A 201 29.34 21.75 43.07
N GLN A 202 29.76 22.22 41.90
CA GLN A 202 29.17 23.37 41.21
C GLN A 202 27.73 23.11 40.74
N LEU A 203 27.31 21.86 40.49
CA LEU A 203 25.95 21.53 40.05
C LEU A 203 25.03 21.06 41.20
N SER A 204 25.55 20.95 42.43
CA SER A 204 24.79 20.45 43.59
C SER A 204 23.55 21.30 43.92
N HIS A 205 23.58 22.59 43.62
CA HIS A 205 22.46 23.51 43.83
C HIS A 205 21.24 23.23 42.93
N PHE A 206 21.40 22.45 41.86
CA PHE A 206 20.32 22.04 40.95
C PHE A 206 19.67 20.70 41.35
N SER A 207 20.01 20.14 42.51
CA SER A 207 19.43 18.88 43.00
C SER A 207 17.90 18.91 43.15
N THR A 208 17.32 20.11 43.31
CA THR A 208 15.86 20.32 43.45
C THR A 208 15.16 20.70 42.15
N LEU A 209 15.78 20.46 40.98
CA LEU A 209 15.12 20.71 39.71
C LEU A 209 13.81 19.90 39.60
N PRO A 210 12.75 20.51 39.04
CA PRO A 210 11.49 19.82 38.86
C PRO A 210 11.65 18.66 37.87
N LEU A 211 10.92 17.57 38.14
CA LEU A 211 10.85 16.38 37.28
C LEU A 211 10.54 16.71 35.82
N SER A 212 9.74 17.77 35.58
CA SER A 212 9.39 18.21 34.23
C SER A 212 10.62 18.57 33.39
N ILE A 213 11.66 19.14 33.99
CA ILE A 213 12.88 19.52 33.28
C ILE A 213 13.76 18.29 33.03
N THR A 214 14.04 17.50 34.07
CA THR A 214 14.96 16.36 33.96
C THR A 214 14.41 15.23 33.09
N ALA A 215 13.09 15.00 33.13
CA ALA A 215 12.41 14.00 32.32
C ALA A 215 11.97 14.51 30.93
N ALA A 216 12.05 15.82 30.65
CA ALA A 216 11.56 16.38 29.39
C ALA A 216 12.18 15.74 28.13
N PRO A 217 13.51 15.49 28.05
CA PRO A 217 14.08 14.82 26.87
C PRO A 217 13.48 13.42 26.64
N SER A 218 13.32 12.64 27.71
CA SER A 218 12.76 11.29 27.67
C SER A 218 11.28 11.30 27.30
N LEU A 219 10.51 12.24 27.87
CA LEU A 219 9.11 12.49 27.50
C LEU A 219 8.97 12.93 26.04
N THR A 220 9.88 13.78 25.56
CA THR A 220 9.89 14.24 24.16
C THR A 220 10.17 13.07 23.22
N LEU A 221 11.22 12.28 23.46
CA LEU A 221 11.49 11.09 22.64
C LEU A 221 10.38 10.04 22.74
N GLY A 222 9.84 9.79 23.92
CA GLY A 222 8.75 8.83 24.13
C GLY A 222 7.48 9.25 23.40
N SER A 223 7.11 10.53 23.46
CA SER A 223 5.92 11.06 22.79
C SER A 223 6.07 11.14 21.28
N VAL A 224 7.24 11.55 20.77
CA VAL A 224 7.56 11.52 19.34
C VAL A 224 7.55 10.08 18.82
N SER A 225 8.18 9.15 19.54
CA SER A 225 8.23 7.73 19.17
C SER A 225 6.85 7.07 19.22
N ALA A 226 5.98 7.49 20.15
CA ALA A 226 4.59 7.08 20.20
C ALA A 226 3.73 7.76 19.11
N ARG A 227 4.34 8.69 18.36
CA ARG A 227 3.71 9.62 17.42
C ARG A 227 2.49 10.34 18.01
N PHE A 228 2.47 10.56 19.32
CA PHE A 228 1.25 10.80 20.09
C PHE A 228 0.27 9.62 19.99
N ILE A 229 -0.10 9.03 21.13
CA ILE A 229 -0.92 7.81 21.21
C ILE A 229 -2.20 7.84 20.34
N VAL A 230 -2.80 9.02 20.16
CA VAL A 230 -3.98 9.23 19.31
C VAL A 230 -3.69 8.91 17.84
N ILE A 231 -2.53 9.35 17.32
CA ILE A 231 -2.12 9.09 15.93
C ILE A 231 -1.82 7.61 15.76
N TRP A 232 -1.17 6.98 16.74
CA TRP A 232 -0.89 5.55 16.73
C TRP A 232 -2.17 4.69 16.66
N ILE A 233 -3.19 5.02 17.47
CA ILE A 233 -4.52 4.36 17.40
C ILE A 233 -5.16 4.57 16.03
N THR A 234 -5.05 5.78 15.47
CA THR A 234 -5.60 6.11 14.15
C THR A 234 -4.97 5.25 13.05
N ASN A 235 -3.67 4.92 13.14
CA ASN A 235 -2.99 4.04 12.20
C ASN A 235 -3.58 2.63 12.19
N TRP A 236 -3.87 2.04 13.37
CA TRP A 236 -4.52 0.74 13.46
C TRP A 236 -5.92 0.74 12.86
N ILE A 237 -6.68 1.82 13.06
CA ILE A 237 -8.00 2.00 12.46
C ILE A 237 -7.87 2.04 10.92
N CYS A 238 -6.92 2.81 10.39
CA CYS A 238 -6.63 2.86 8.95
C CYS A 238 -6.21 1.50 8.39
N VAL A 239 -5.33 0.75 9.08
CA VAL A 239 -4.93 -0.61 8.67
C VAL A 239 -6.15 -1.51 8.52
N PHE A 240 -7.06 -1.52 9.51
CA PHE A 240 -8.27 -2.33 9.44
C PHE A 240 -9.15 -1.96 8.24
N PHE A 241 -9.37 -0.67 8.00
CA PHE A 241 -10.21 -0.22 6.89
C PHE A 241 -9.58 -0.47 5.52
N VAL A 242 -8.28 -0.23 5.36
CA VAL A 242 -7.56 -0.49 4.11
C VAL A 242 -7.47 -2.00 3.87
N ALA A 243 -7.20 -2.83 4.89
CA ALA A 243 -7.20 -4.28 4.74
C ALA A 243 -8.55 -4.82 4.25
N ARG A 244 -9.67 -4.28 4.78
CA ARG A 244 -11.02 -4.63 4.28
C ARG A 244 -11.22 -4.19 2.83
N ALA A 245 -10.75 -3.00 2.46
CA ALA A 245 -10.79 -2.53 1.08
C ALA A 245 -9.98 -3.45 0.15
N THR A 246 -8.79 -3.87 0.57
CA THR A 246 -7.92 -4.80 -0.18
C THR A 246 -8.57 -6.17 -0.36
N VAL A 247 -9.13 -6.77 0.69
CA VAL A 247 -9.83 -8.06 0.60
C VAL A 247 -11.04 -7.97 -0.33
N PHE A 248 -11.78 -6.86 -0.28
CA PHE A 248 -12.93 -6.66 -1.17
C PHE A 248 -12.50 -6.54 -2.63
N ALA A 249 -11.47 -5.73 -2.93
CA ALA A 249 -10.92 -5.57 -4.28
C ALA A 249 -10.41 -6.91 -4.84
N TYR A 250 -9.75 -7.71 -4.00
CA TYR A 250 -9.28 -9.04 -4.36
C TYR A 250 -10.43 -10.00 -4.69
N ARG A 251 -11.47 -10.05 -3.84
CA ARG A 251 -12.63 -10.94 -4.05
C ARG A 251 -13.46 -10.58 -5.27
N GLU A 252 -13.61 -9.28 -5.57
CA GLU A 252 -14.34 -8.81 -6.74
C GLU A 252 -13.67 -9.27 -8.04
N SER A 253 -12.34 -9.28 -8.07
CA SER A 253 -11.57 -9.76 -9.22
C SER A 253 -11.81 -11.24 -9.52
N TYR A 254 -11.81 -12.08 -8.48
CA TYR A 254 -12.03 -13.54 -8.64
C TYR A 254 -13.43 -13.90 -9.17
N LYS A 255 -14.45 -13.14 -8.75
CA LYS A 255 -15.84 -13.38 -9.22
C LYS A 255 -16.01 -13.09 -10.70
N ASN A 256 -15.37 -12.04 -11.20
CA ASN A 256 -15.47 -11.64 -12.61
C ASN A 256 -14.78 -12.65 -13.53
N GLU A 257 -13.66 -13.23 -13.10
CA GLU A 257 -12.98 -14.29 -13.83
C GLU A 257 -13.85 -15.55 -13.96
N THR A 258 -14.56 -15.93 -12.89
CA THR A 258 -15.48 -17.08 -12.90
C THR A 258 -16.68 -16.87 -13.84
N LEU A 259 -17.20 -15.63 -13.95
CA LEU A 259 -18.33 -15.31 -14.85
C LEU A 259 -17.93 -15.26 -16.33
N ASN A 260 -16.70 -14.85 -16.62
CA ASN A 260 -16.17 -14.76 -17.98
C ASN A 260 -15.55 -16.06 -18.48
N GLN A 261 -15.48 -17.11 -17.64
CA GLN A 261 -15.10 -18.43 -18.10
C GLN A 261 -16.18 -18.90 -19.10
N PRO A 262 -15.85 -19.01 -20.40
CA PRO A 262 -16.85 -19.29 -21.42
C PRO A 262 -17.49 -20.63 -21.08
N ARG A 263 -18.83 -20.62 -21.00
CA ARG A 263 -19.71 -21.77 -20.79
C ARG A 263 -19.67 -22.75 -21.98
N ALA A 264 -18.49 -22.96 -22.57
CA ALA A 264 -18.29 -23.60 -23.85
C ALA A 264 -18.11 -25.13 -23.76
N LEU A 265 -17.95 -25.73 -22.57
CA LEU A 265 -17.62 -27.16 -22.46
C LEU A 265 -18.38 -27.94 -21.37
N THR A 266 -19.51 -27.41 -20.89
CA THR A 266 -20.39 -28.17 -19.99
C THR A 266 -21.83 -28.18 -20.48
N GLU A 267 -22.03 -28.36 -21.78
CA GLU A 267 -23.16 -29.18 -22.22
C GLU A 267 -22.86 -30.63 -21.79
N SER A 268 -23.25 -30.96 -20.57
CA SER A 268 -23.43 -32.37 -20.18
C SER A 268 -24.47 -32.98 -21.13
N PRO A 269 -24.18 -34.10 -21.83
CA PRO A 269 -25.03 -34.63 -22.90
C PRO A 269 -26.39 -35.19 -22.46
N SER A 270 -26.72 -35.20 -21.16
CA SER A 270 -27.78 -36.06 -20.63
C SER A 270 -29.21 -35.55 -20.83
N ARG A 271 -29.44 -34.39 -21.46
CA ARG A 271 -30.80 -33.87 -21.72
C ARG A 271 -31.10 -33.47 -23.16
N ARG A 272 -30.21 -33.78 -24.11
CA ARG A 272 -30.46 -33.73 -25.56
C ARG A 272 -30.52 -35.13 -26.21
N ALA A 273 -30.77 -36.19 -25.42
CA ALA A 273 -31.05 -37.53 -25.94
C ALA A 273 -32.51 -37.73 -26.41
N ARG A 274 -33.17 -36.66 -26.87
CA ARG A 274 -34.43 -36.76 -27.62
C ARG A 274 -34.41 -35.68 -28.69
N VAL A 275 -34.38 -36.13 -29.94
CA VAL A 275 -34.40 -35.33 -31.18
C VAL A 275 -33.04 -34.72 -31.52
N ASP A 276 -32.09 -35.55 -31.90
CA ASP A 276 -31.27 -35.34 -33.10
C ASP A 276 -30.59 -36.67 -33.41
N ASP A 277 -31.29 -37.46 -34.22
CA ASP A 277 -30.80 -38.71 -34.78
C ASP A 277 -29.57 -38.39 -35.65
N PRO A 278 -28.35 -38.85 -35.29
CA PRO A 278 -27.12 -38.54 -36.01
C PRO A 278 -27.11 -39.06 -37.45
N ASP A 279 -28.07 -39.91 -37.82
CA ASP A 279 -28.25 -40.40 -39.19
C ASP A 279 -29.12 -39.50 -40.07
N THR A 280 -29.68 -38.41 -39.53
CA THR A 280 -30.37 -37.44 -40.37
C THR A 280 -29.38 -36.71 -41.26
N SER A 281 -29.64 -36.73 -42.57
CA SER A 281 -28.82 -36.10 -43.60
C SER A 281 -28.52 -34.62 -43.30
N ALA A 282 -29.42 -33.92 -42.60
CA ALA A 282 -29.24 -32.54 -42.18
C ALA A 282 -28.10 -32.33 -41.17
N ALA A 283 -27.98 -33.20 -40.16
CA ALA A 283 -26.88 -33.14 -39.18
C ALA A 283 -25.53 -33.41 -39.85
N ARG A 284 -25.51 -34.36 -40.79
CA ARG A 284 -24.34 -34.67 -41.59
C ARG A 284 -23.94 -33.49 -42.48
N ILE A 285 -24.88 -32.84 -43.16
CA ILE A 285 -24.60 -31.65 -43.99
C ILE A 285 -24.02 -30.50 -43.16
N ARG A 286 -24.55 -30.26 -41.95
CA ARG A 286 -24.00 -29.23 -41.04
C ARG A 286 -22.55 -29.51 -40.64
N ASN A 287 -22.23 -30.75 -40.26
CA ASN A 287 -20.86 -31.12 -39.92
C ASN A 287 -19.91 -31.00 -41.13
N TRP A 288 -20.39 -31.33 -42.33
CA TRP A 288 -19.63 -31.11 -43.56
C TRP A 288 -19.39 -29.61 -43.83
N GLN A 289 -20.38 -28.75 -43.62
CA GLN A 289 -20.23 -27.29 -43.78
C GLN A 289 -19.26 -26.68 -42.77
N ILE A 290 -19.20 -27.22 -41.55
CA ILE A 290 -18.25 -26.78 -40.52
C ILE A 290 -16.82 -27.22 -40.90
N PHE A 291 -16.67 -28.44 -41.42
CA PHE A 291 -15.35 -29.01 -41.72
C PHE A 291 -14.70 -28.42 -42.98
N TYR A 292 -15.49 -28.13 -44.03
CA TYR A 292 -14.97 -27.62 -45.30
C TYR A 292 -15.16 -26.10 -45.49
N GLY A 293 -15.70 -25.41 -44.48
CA GLY A 293 -16.11 -24.02 -44.58
C GLY A 293 -17.45 -23.88 -45.33
N SER A 294 -18.21 -22.84 -45.00
CA SER A 294 -19.42 -22.52 -45.77
C SER A 294 -19.01 -22.22 -47.20
N VAL A 295 -19.60 -22.95 -48.16
CA VAL A 295 -19.49 -22.57 -49.57
C VAL A 295 -20.27 -21.28 -49.70
N ASP A 296 -19.58 -20.15 -49.63
CA ASP A 296 -20.19 -18.85 -49.80
C ASP A 296 -20.76 -18.79 -51.22
N ALA A 297 -22.09 -18.90 -51.33
CA ALA A 297 -22.84 -18.71 -52.56
C ALA A 297 -22.79 -17.24 -53.07
N ALA A 298 -21.88 -16.42 -52.55
CA ALA A 298 -21.69 -15.03 -52.91
C ALA A 298 -20.91 -14.83 -54.22
N SER A 299 -20.40 -15.88 -54.87
CA SER A 299 -19.68 -15.75 -56.15
C SER A 299 -20.58 -15.77 -57.41
N ILE A 300 -21.91 -15.90 -57.27
CA ILE A 300 -22.84 -15.90 -58.41
C ILE A 300 -23.81 -14.71 -58.32
N ARG A 301 -23.28 -13.49 -58.51
CA ARG A 301 -24.10 -12.34 -58.96
C ARG A 301 -23.26 -11.32 -59.74
N SER A 302 -22.66 -11.77 -60.83
CA SER A 302 -22.30 -10.88 -61.94
C SER A 302 -23.48 -10.85 -62.91
N GLY A 303 -24.24 -9.74 -62.91
CA GLY A 303 -25.48 -9.60 -63.67
C GLY A 303 -26.03 -8.17 -63.71
N LYS A 304 -25.31 -7.30 -64.43
CA LYS A 304 -25.76 -6.19 -65.29
C LYS A 304 -27.26 -5.75 -65.25
N SER A 305 -27.53 -4.50 -64.85
CA SER A 305 -28.54 -3.57 -65.43
C SER A 305 -28.34 -2.16 -64.81
N VAL A 306 -27.82 -1.16 -65.50
CA VAL A 306 -28.49 -0.22 -66.44
C VAL A 306 -29.62 0.59 -65.78
N GLU A 307 -29.27 1.85 -65.44
CA GLU A 307 -29.95 3.12 -65.79
C GLU A 307 -31.34 3.46 -65.20
N SER A 308 -31.43 4.58 -64.48
CA SER A 308 -32.15 5.80 -64.95
C SER A 308 -32.40 6.83 -63.83
N GLU A 309 -32.32 8.08 -64.25
CA GLU A 309 -32.51 9.40 -63.61
C GLU A 309 -33.72 9.53 -62.65
N LYS A 310 -33.68 10.54 -61.75
CA LYS A 310 -34.50 11.77 -61.89
C LYS A 310 -34.40 12.75 -60.70
N HIS A 311 -34.25 14.02 -61.09
CA HIS A 311 -34.25 15.31 -60.38
C HIS A 311 -35.22 15.57 -59.20
N ARG A 312 -34.71 16.33 -58.21
CA ARG A 312 -35.23 17.61 -57.62
C ARG A 312 -34.34 17.93 -56.40
N GLY A 313 -33.68 19.07 -56.18
CA GLY A 313 -33.89 20.45 -56.62
C GLY A 313 -34.62 21.26 -55.54
N SER A 314 -33.89 22.05 -54.72
CA SER A 314 -34.22 23.43 -54.27
C SER A 314 -33.32 23.97 -53.15
N ASN A 315 -32.45 24.91 -53.55
CA ASN A 315 -32.01 26.20 -52.97
C ASN A 315 -32.34 26.66 -51.53
N SER A 316 -31.29 27.15 -50.83
CA SER A 316 -31.11 28.48 -50.16
C SER A 316 -29.69 28.48 -49.54
N LYS A 317 -28.63 29.26 -49.88
CA LYS A 317 -28.40 30.73 -50.03
C LYS A 317 -29.00 31.52 -48.85
N GLU A 318 -28.28 32.28 -48.01
CA GLU A 318 -27.05 33.08 -48.13
C GLU A 318 -26.28 33.22 -46.78
N ASP A 319 -24.96 33.30 -46.91
CA ASP A 319 -23.96 34.22 -46.33
C ASP A 319 -24.06 34.67 -44.85
N VAL A 320 -23.07 34.26 -44.03
CA VAL A 320 -22.28 35.19 -43.19
C VAL A 320 -20.84 34.68 -43.07
N GLU A 321 -19.92 35.54 -43.49
CA GLU A 321 -18.47 35.44 -43.47
C GLU A 321 -17.92 35.75 -42.06
N GLY A 322 -16.87 35.05 -41.61
CA GLY A 322 -16.21 35.38 -40.34
C GLY A 322 -15.20 34.35 -39.87
N GLN A 323 -13.94 34.55 -40.26
CA GLN A 323 -12.73 33.81 -39.91
C GLN A 323 -12.58 33.52 -38.41
N ASN A 324 -12.06 32.34 -38.04
CA ASN A 324 -10.72 32.22 -37.46
C ASN A 324 -10.33 30.77 -37.14
N GLU A 325 -9.06 30.51 -37.37
CA GLU A 325 -8.29 29.28 -37.17
C GLU A 325 -8.42 28.70 -35.75
N VAL A 326 -8.28 27.37 -35.63
CA VAL A 326 -7.27 26.69 -34.79
C VAL A 326 -7.59 25.18 -34.72
N GLY A 327 -6.66 24.39 -35.26
CA GLY A 327 -6.17 23.10 -34.73
C GLY A 327 -7.18 22.02 -34.33
N SER A 328 -7.49 21.12 -35.26
CA SER A 328 -7.99 19.78 -34.95
C SER A 328 -6.81 18.79 -34.83
N PRO A 329 -6.66 18.04 -33.73
CA PRO A 329 -5.85 16.83 -33.73
C PRO A 329 -6.73 15.63 -34.08
N THR A 330 -6.42 15.05 -35.24
CA THR A 330 -6.88 13.74 -35.70
C THR A 330 -6.47 12.64 -34.72
N THR A 331 -7.45 11.82 -34.34
CA THR A 331 -7.28 10.62 -33.53
C THR A 331 -6.71 9.48 -34.38
N ASN A 332 -5.40 9.23 -34.22
CA ASN A 332 -4.75 8.03 -34.75
C ASN A 332 -5.10 6.82 -33.86
N ASN A 333 -6.02 5.97 -34.35
CA ASN A 333 -6.20 4.61 -33.85
C ASN A 333 -5.03 3.74 -34.34
N PHE A 334 -4.13 3.38 -33.42
CA PHE A 334 -3.15 2.33 -33.64
C PHE A 334 -3.82 0.95 -33.54
N TYR A 335 -3.99 0.29 -34.69
CA TYR A 335 -4.18 -1.15 -34.77
C TYR A 335 -2.80 -1.83 -34.85
N TYR A 336 -2.48 -2.68 -33.87
CA TYR A 336 -1.37 -3.64 -34.00
C TYR A 336 -1.87 -4.85 -34.79
N ALA A 337 -1.38 -5.01 -36.03
CA ALA A 337 -1.50 -6.23 -36.80
C ALA A 337 -0.14 -6.94 -36.85
N TYR A 338 -0.12 -8.22 -36.50
CA TYR A 338 1.05 -9.11 -36.62
C TYR A 338 1.36 -9.37 -38.12
N PRO A 339 2.59 -9.14 -38.61
CA PRO A 339 2.91 -9.29 -40.04
C PRO A 339 3.64 -10.60 -40.43
N ASP A 340 3.44 -11.72 -39.71
CA ASP A 340 4.30 -12.92 -39.88
C ASP A 340 3.63 -14.18 -40.47
N VAL A 341 2.46 -14.09 -41.14
CA VAL A 341 1.80 -15.29 -41.72
C VAL A 341 1.60 -15.24 -43.25
N ALA A 342 2.16 -14.25 -43.94
CA ALA A 342 1.95 -14.08 -45.39
C ALA A 342 3.22 -14.30 -46.23
N LYS A 343 3.98 -15.38 -45.98
CA LYS A 343 5.19 -15.67 -46.78
C LYS A 343 5.48 -17.14 -47.13
N ASN A 344 4.51 -18.05 -47.09
CA ASN A 344 4.69 -19.43 -47.58
C ASN A 344 3.43 -19.99 -48.26
N VAL A 345 2.96 -19.37 -49.34
CA VAL A 345 1.95 -19.96 -50.24
C VAL A 345 2.36 -19.74 -51.69
N VAL A 346 3.52 -20.26 -52.07
CA VAL A 346 3.88 -20.53 -53.48
C VAL A 346 4.75 -21.77 -53.50
N GLU A 347 4.12 -22.93 -53.34
CA GLU A 347 4.55 -24.26 -53.81
C GLU A 347 3.74 -25.30 -53.04
N ILE A 348 2.86 -26.01 -53.74
CA ILE A 348 2.51 -27.44 -53.59
C ILE A 348 1.39 -27.67 -54.60
N GLY A 349 1.81 -27.91 -55.85
CA GLY A 349 1.03 -28.57 -56.86
C GLY A 349 1.71 -29.90 -57.15
N ALA A 350 1.43 -30.93 -56.33
CA ALA A 350 1.67 -32.36 -56.59
C ALA A 350 1.58 -33.15 -55.28
N CYS A 351 0.37 -33.45 -54.78
CA CYS A 351 0.12 -34.62 -53.94
C CYS A 351 -1.39 -34.80 -53.72
N LEU A 352 -2.07 -35.52 -54.62
CA LEU A 352 -3.51 -35.78 -54.48
C LEU A 352 -3.92 -37.21 -54.91
N GLU A 353 -3.00 -38.17 -54.79
CA GLU A 353 -3.30 -39.60 -54.96
C GLU A 353 -3.15 -40.43 -53.67
N GLU A 354 -2.53 -39.88 -52.61
CA GLU A 354 -2.23 -40.63 -51.38
C GLU A 354 -3.29 -40.47 -50.26
N LEU A 355 -4.39 -39.76 -50.52
CA LEU A 355 -5.49 -39.57 -49.56
C LEU A 355 -6.71 -40.47 -49.78
N ARG A 356 -6.65 -41.42 -50.73
CA ARG A 356 -7.77 -42.34 -51.01
C ARG A 356 -7.98 -43.47 -49.98
N GLY A 357 -7.17 -43.51 -48.91
CA GLY A 357 -7.23 -44.54 -47.87
C GLY A 357 -7.63 -44.07 -46.46
N GLN A 358 -8.01 -42.80 -46.26
CA GLN A 358 -8.22 -42.22 -44.93
C GLN A 358 -9.67 -41.79 -44.63
N LEU A 359 -10.66 -42.48 -45.20
CA LEU A 359 -12.05 -42.31 -44.77
C LEU A 359 -12.39 -43.39 -43.70
N PRO A 360 -12.83 -43.00 -42.48
CA PRO A 360 -13.14 -43.89 -41.35
C PRO A 360 -14.21 -45.00 -41.55
N TRP A 361 -14.73 -45.21 -42.74
CA TRP A 361 -15.96 -45.96 -43.01
C TRP A 361 -15.63 -47.37 -43.50
N SER A 362 -14.35 -47.69 -43.71
CA SER A 362 -13.88 -48.97 -44.24
C SER A 362 -13.60 -50.05 -43.18
N TYR A 363 -13.95 -49.83 -41.91
CA TYR A 363 -13.52 -50.72 -40.81
C TYR A 363 -14.60 -51.29 -39.89
N THR A 364 -15.89 -51.13 -40.15
CA THR A 364 -16.92 -51.76 -39.29
C THR A 364 -17.92 -52.58 -40.09
N GLN A 365 -17.53 -53.81 -40.42
CA GLN A 365 -18.46 -54.93 -40.48
C GLN A 365 -18.99 -55.21 -39.05
N PRO A 366 -20.29 -55.41 -38.85
CA PRO A 366 -20.83 -55.73 -37.53
C PRO A 366 -20.48 -57.18 -37.16
N GLN A 367 -19.77 -57.37 -36.05
CA GLN A 367 -19.76 -58.65 -35.34
C GLN A 367 -20.83 -58.62 -34.24
N GLU A 368 -21.83 -59.48 -34.37
CA GLU A 368 -22.78 -59.82 -33.30
C GLU A 368 -22.07 -60.61 -32.18
N LYS A 369 -22.30 -60.25 -30.90
CA LYS A 369 -22.58 -61.22 -29.82
C LYS A 369 -22.92 -60.61 -28.45
N LYS A 370 -24.16 -60.93 -28.02
CA LYS A 370 -24.64 -61.45 -26.71
C LYS A 370 -24.13 -60.86 -25.38
N GLU A 371 -25.06 -60.13 -24.75
CA GLU A 371 -25.62 -60.28 -23.38
C GLU A 371 -24.73 -60.82 -22.23
N ALA A 372 -24.62 -60.05 -21.15
CA ALA A 372 -25.29 -60.27 -19.85
C ALA A 372 -24.52 -59.61 -18.68
N GLY A 373 -25.26 -59.01 -17.72
CA GLY A 373 -24.75 -58.85 -16.34
C GLY A 373 -24.84 -57.46 -15.72
N GLU A 374 -26.05 -57.08 -15.34
CA GLU A 374 -26.40 -55.92 -14.50
C GLU A 374 -25.88 -56.09 -13.05
N LYS A 375 -25.18 -55.06 -12.51
CA LYS A 375 -25.05 -54.87 -11.05
C LYS A 375 -25.18 -53.38 -10.67
N ARG A 376 -26.25 -53.13 -9.92
CA ARG A 376 -26.68 -51.89 -9.28
C ARG A 376 -25.78 -51.58 -8.08
N ILE A 377 -25.19 -50.39 -8.01
CA ILE A 377 -24.52 -49.88 -6.80
C ILE A 377 -25.34 -48.70 -6.26
N GLU A 378 -25.87 -48.90 -5.07
CA GLU A 378 -26.60 -47.93 -4.24
C GLU A 378 -25.57 -47.07 -3.48
N LEU A 379 -25.67 -45.73 -3.57
CA LEU A 379 -24.81 -44.82 -2.82
C LEU A 379 -25.60 -44.19 -1.67
N ASP A 380 -25.19 -44.56 -0.46
CA ASP A 380 -25.73 -44.16 0.84
C ASP A 380 -25.36 -42.70 1.18
N THR A 381 -26.37 -41.93 1.62
CA THR A 381 -26.26 -40.52 2.03
C THR A 381 -26.07 -40.41 3.55
N ARG A 382 -24.91 -39.90 3.98
CA ARG A 382 -24.57 -39.55 5.37
C ARG A 382 -23.61 -38.35 5.35
N THR A 383 -23.65 -37.30 6.16
CA THR A 383 -24.39 -36.96 7.40
C THR A 383 -24.25 -35.44 7.62
N LYS A 384 -25.34 -34.74 7.99
CA LYS A 384 -25.30 -33.37 8.56
C LYS A 384 -24.76 -33.41 9.99
N ARG A 385 -23.78 -32.57 10.35
CA ARG A 385 -23.48 -32.23 11.76
C ARG A 385 -23.88 -30.79 12.05
N HIS A 386 -24.89 -30.64 12.90
CA HIS A 386 -25.14 -29.43 13.69
C HIS A 386 -24.24 -29.48 14.93
N PHE A 387 -23.43 -28.44 15.15
CA PHE A 387 -22.84 -28.16 16.46
C PHE A 387 -23.65 -27.05 17.12
N ARG A 388 -24.34 -27.39 18.22
CA ARG A 388 -25.06 -26.49 19.10
C ARG A 388 -24.23 -26.34 20.36
N VAL A 389 -23.56 -25.20 20.53
CA VAL A 389 -22.89 -24.84 21.77
C VAL A 389 -23.96 -24.34 22.74
N LYS A 390 -24.10 -25.02 23.89
CA LYS A 390 -24.85 -24.53 25.05
C LYS A 390 -23.90 -23.65 25.86
N SER A 391 -24.29 -22.40 26.09
CA SER A 391 -23.68 -21.53 27.08
C SER A 391 -24.54 -21.50 28.35
N ASP A 392 -23.84 -21.25 29.45
CA ASP A 392 -24.27 -20.62 30.68
C ASP A 392 -24.77 -21.50 31.83
N SER A 393 -23.78 -21.92 32.62
CA SER A 393 -23.87 -22.17 34.05
C SER A 393 -24.02 -20.84 34.81
N SER A 394 -25.20 -20.61 35.36
CA SER A 394 -25.42 -19.65 36.45
C SER A 394 -25.18 -20.36 37.78
N GLY A 395 -24.20 -19.90 38.56
CA GLY A 395 -23.99 -20.39 39.92
C GLY A 395 -23.11 -19.48 40.75
N SER A 396 -23.72 -18.91 41.81
CA SER A 396 -23.15 -18.60 43.13
C SER A 396 -21.99 -17.57 43.14
N GLY A 397 -22.11 -16.38 43.72
CA GLY A 397 -22.59 -16.10 45.07
C GLY A 397 -21.39 -16.06 46.03
N MET A 398 -20.98 -14.87 46.47
CA MET A 398 -20.36 -14.69 47.79
C MET A 398 -20.34 -13.22 48.21
N GLU A 399 -20.87 -13.00 49.40
CA GLU A 399 -20.78 -11.82 50.24
C GLU A 399 -19.33 -11.60 50.70
N LEU A 400 -18.89 -10.33 50.73
CA LEU A 400 -18.40 -9.60 51.92
C LEU A 400 -18.00 -8.18 51.52
#